data_AF-A0A956RN35-F1
#
_entry.id   AF-A0A956RN35-F1
#
_cell.length_a   1.000
_cell.length_b   1.000
_cell.length_c   1.000
_cell.angle_alpha   90.00
_cell.angle_beta   90.00
_cell.angle_gamma   90.00
#
_symmetry.space_group_name_H-M   'P 1'
#
loop_
_entity.id
_entity.type
_entity.pdbx_description
1 polymer ?
#
loop_
_entity_poly.entity_id
_entity_poly.type
_entity_poly.pdbx_seq_one_letter_code
_entity_poly.pdbx_strand_id
1 'polypeptide(L)' 'MSLDIRDSIRRMQEVHPRIRWDVLEPGQVTRFLRKLGYESLYDRCKYDVIYFQEEGREKALVVWGLVE' A
#
# COMPACT_ATOMS: atom_id res chain seq x y z
N MET A 1 -2.74 11.08 13.65
CA MET A 1 -1.44 10.57 13.14
C MET A 1 -1.51 10.07 11.68
N SER A 2 -2.53 10.38 10.86
CA SER A 2 -2.55 9.92 9.45
C SER A 2 -1.80 10.82 8.46
N LEU A 3 -1.52 12.08 8.83
CA LEU A 3 -0.74 13.02 8.02
C LEU A 3 0.70 12.53 7.77
N ASP A 4 1.29 11.75 8.67
CA ASP A 4 2.71 11.38 8.60
C ASP A 4 3.01 10.28 7.57
N ILE A 5 2.13 9.28 7.46
CA ILE A 5 2.38 8.11 6.59
C ILE A 5 2.24 8.49 5.11
N ARG A 6 1.22 9.27 4.74
CA ARG A 6 1.01 9.67 3.33
C ARG A 6 2.15 10.55 2.82
N ASP A 7 2.59 11.50 3.65
CA ASP A 7 3.71 12.37 3.30
C ASP A 7 5.03 11.59 3.23
N SER A 8 5.23 10.61 4.11
CA SER A 8 6.37 9.69 4.04
C SER A 8 6.39 8.90 2.73
N ILE A 9 5.23 8.37 2.28
CA ILE A 9 5.18 7.66 0.99
C ILE A 9 5.36 8.61 -0.20
N ARG A 10 4.81 9.83 -0.16
CA ARG A 10 5.05 10.82 -1.21
C ARG A 10 6.53 11.12 -1.40
N ARG A 11 7.27 11.34 -0.30
CA ARG A 11 8.74 11.50 -0.34
C ARG A 11 9.44 10.27 -0.90
N MET A 12 8.98 9.08 -0.53
CA MET A 12 9.53 7.83 -1.07
C MET A 12 9.28 7.71 -2.59
N GLN A 13 8.12 8.15 -3.07
CA GLN A 13 7.76 8.16 -4.49
C GLN A 13 8.59 9.18 -5.31
N GLU A 14 9.00 10.29 -4.70
CA GLU A 14 9.93 11.25 -5.33
C GLU A 14 11.30 10.61 -5.61
N VAL A 15 11.80 9.78 -4.68
CA VAL A 15 13.08 9.07 -4.83
C VAL A 15 12.94 7.84 -5.72
N HIS A 16 11.80 7.16 -5.66
CA HIS A 16 11.52 5.92 -6.40
C HIS A 16 10.22 6.06 -7.22
N PRO A 17 10.28 6.62 -8.44
CA PRO A 17 9.09 6.94 -9.25
C PRO A 17 8.26 5.74 -9.68
N ARG A 18 8.75 4.51 -9.52
CA ARG A 18 8.01 3.27 -9.78
C ARG A 18 7.04 2.88 -8.67
N ILE A 19 7.29 3.38 -7.45
CA ILE A 19 6.44 3.05 -6.31
C ILE A 19 5.05 3.62 -6.55
N ARG A 20 4.05 2.80 -6.23
CA ARG A 20 2.64 3.15 -6.29
C ARG A 20 2.03 2.81 -4.94
N TRP A 21 0.96 3.53 -4.60
CA TRP A 21 0.26 3.31 -3.35
C TRP A 21 -1.19 3.74 -3.46
N ASP A 22 -2.06 3.15 -2.64
CA ASP A 22 -3.47 3.49 -2.56
C ASP A 22 -4.01 3.21 -1.14
N VAL A 23 -5.03 3.97 -0.72
CA VAL A 23 -5.70 3.79 0.58
C VAL A 23 -7.05 3.14 0.34
N LEU A 24 -7.23 1.98 0.95
CA LEU A 24 -8.39 1.11 0.78
C LEU A 24 -9.06 0.84 2.12
N GLU A 25 -10.30 0.36 2.06
CA GLU A 25 -10.92 -0.33 3.20
C GLU A 25 -10.19 -1.67 3.42
N PRO A 26 -10.00 -2.13 4.67
CA PRO A 26 -9.31 -3.40 4.96
C PRO A 26 -9.85 -4.60 4.16
N GLY A 27 -11.17 -4.69 4.00
CA GLY A 27 -11.83 -5.76 3.24
C GLY A 27 -11.58 -5.72 1.72
N GLN A 28 -11.01 -4.64 1.18
CA GLN A 28 -10.74 -4.50 -0.26
C GLN A 28 -9.31 -4.93 -0.63
N VAL A 29 -8.40 -5.03 0.34
CA VAL A 29 -6.96 -5.28 0.11
C VAL A 29 -6.73 -6.56 -0.70
N THR A 30 -7.29 -7.69 -0.29
CA THR A 30 -7.10 -8.97 -0.98
C THR A 30 -7.58 -8.92 -2.43
N ARG A 31 -8.76 -8.31 -2.67
CA ARG A 31 -9.31 -8.16 -4.02
C ARG A 31 -8.43 -7.24 -4.88
N PHE A 32 -7.89 -6.19 -4.28
CA PHE A 32 -7.01 -5.24 -4.97
C PHE A 32 -5.69 -5.91 -5.38
N LEU A 33 -5.00 -6.59 -4.46
CA LEU A 33 -3.77 -7.33 -4.74
C LEU A 33 -3.97 -8.39 -5.82
N ARG A 34 -5.11 -9.08 -5.78
CA ARG A 34 -5.49 -10.05 -6.81
C ARG A 34 -5.60 -9.41 -8.20
N LYS A 35 -6.21 -8.23 -8.30
CA LYS A 35 -6.30 -7.49 -9.57
C LYS A 35 -4.94 -7.02 -10.09
N LEU A 36 -3.98 -6.78 -9.19
CA LEU A 36 -2.59 -6.47 -9.56
C LEU A 36 -1.80 -7.72 -9.99
N GLY A 37 -2.38 -8.91 -9.89
CA GLY A 37 -1.71 -10.17 -10.22
C GLY A 37 -0.80 -10.70 -9.10
N TYR A 38 -0.91 -10.18 -7.87
CA TYR A 38 -0.16 -10.63 -6.71
C TYR A 38 -0.88 -11.79 -5.99
N GLU A 39 -0.94 -12.94 -6.65
CA GLU A 39 -1.63 -14.13 -6.14
C GLU A 39 -0.65 -15.20 -5.60
N SER A 40 0.63 -15.11 -5.94
CA SER A 40 1.65 -16.08 -5.54
C SER A 40 2.21 -15.79 -4.15
N LEU A 41 2.68 -16.83 -3.47
CA LEU A 41 3.40 -16.70 -2.19
C LEU A 41 4.64 -15.80 -2.30
N TYR A 42 5.27 -15.78 -3.48
CA TYR A 42 6.44 -14.94 -3.78
C TYR A 42 6.11 -13.48 -4.04
N ASP A 43 4.84 -13.14 -4.32
CA ASP A 43 4.46 -11.75 -4.60
C ASP A 43 4.43 -10.87 -3.35
N ARG A 44 4.49 -11.49 -2.16
CA ARG A 44 4.57 -10.78 -0.87
C ARG A 44 5.80 -9.87 -0.74
N CYS A 45 6.86 -10.10 -1.51
CA CYS A 45 8.01 -9.18 -1.53
C CYS A 45 7.77 -7.94 -2.41
N LYS A 46 6.74 -7.94 -3.26
CA LYS A 46 6.48 -6.89 -4.25
C LYS A 46 5.56 -5.77 -3.74
N TYR A 47 4.90 -6.01 -2.61
CA TYR A 47 3.99 -5.06 -1.99
C TYR A 47 4.08 -5.08 -0.46
N ASP A 48 3.64 -4.00 0.17
CA ASP A 48 3.46 -3.89 1.62
C ASP A 48 2.04 -3.36 1.91
N VAL A 49 1.50 -3.72 3.09
CA VAL A 49 0.18 -3.28 3.54
C VAL A 49 0.28 -2.76 4.96
N ILE A 50 -0.02 -1.47 5.12
CA ILE A 50 0.05 -0.78 6.42
C ILE A 50 -1.38 -0.46 6.87
N TYR A 51 -1.77 -1.00 8.02
CA TYR A 51 -3.08 -0.72 8.61
C TYR A 51 -2.98 0.47 9.57
N PHE A 52 -3.94 1.40 9.50
CA PHE A 52 -3.97 2.61 10.33
C PHE A 52 -5.39 3.09 10.61
N GLN A 53 -5.55 3.96 11.60
CA GLN A 53 -6.82 4.58 11.95
C GLN A 53 -6.88 6.01 11.38
N GLU A 54 -7.97 6.33 10.67
CA GLU A 54 -8.26 7.66 10.15
C GLU A 54 -9.74 7.98 10.34
N GLU A 55 -10.03 9.12 10.99
CA GLU A 55 -11.40 9.57 11.27
C GLU A 55 -12.27 8.51 11.99
N GLY A 56 -11.65 7.72 12.88
CA GLY A 56 -12.32 6.66 13.63
C GLY A 56 -12.65 5.40 12.82
N ARG A 57 -12.08 5.26 11.61
CA ARG A 57 -12.21 4.08 10.77
C ARG A 57 -10.83 3.46 10.50
N GLU A 58 -10.80 2.13 10.44
CA GLU A 58 -9.61 1.40 10.00
C GLU A 58 -9.46 1.54 8.48
N LYS A 59 -8.23 1.81 8.04
CA LYS A 59 -7.84 1.91 6.64
C LYS A 59 -6.61 1.06 6.40
N ALA A 60 -6.43 0.64 5.16
CA ALA A 60 -5.24 -0.08 4.72
C ALA A 60 -4.56 0.70 3.60
N LEU A 61 -3.28 0.99 3.77
CA LEU A 61 -2.42 1.58 2.76
C LEU A 61 -1.65 0.45 2.08
N VAL A 62 -1.94 0.24 0.80
CA VAL A 62 -1.22 -0.75 -0.01
C VAL A 62 -0.12 0.00 -0.77
N VAL A 63 1.10 -0.51 -0.73
CA VAL A 63 2.27 0.03 -1.42
C VAL A 63 2.84 -1.06 -2.31
N TRP A 64 3.16 -0.78 -3.58
CA TRP A 64 3.72 -1.77 -4.50
C TRP A 64 4.73 -1.18 -5.48
N GLY A 65 5.48 -2.07 -6.15
CA GLY A 65 6.63 -1.68 -6.97
C GLY A 65 7.94 -1.61 -6.18
N LEU A 66 8.03 -2.36 -5.09
CA LEU A 66 9.16 -2.33 -4.14
C LEU A 66 10.41 -3.05 -4.69
N VAL A 67 10.23 -4.09 -5.52
CA VAL A 67 11.30 -4.96 -6.05
C VAL A 67 11.19 -5.09 -7.57
N GLU A 68 12.32 -5.23 -8.29
CA GLU A 68 12.36 -5.61 -9.72
C GLU A 68 12.14 -7.11 -9.92
#